data_AF-A0A838PGK0-F1
#
_entry.id   AF-A0A838PGK0-F1
#
_cell.length_a   1.000
_cell.length_b   1.000
_cell.length_c   1.000
_cell.angle_alpha   90.00
_cell.angle_beta   90.00
_cell.angle_gamma   90.00
#
_symmetry.space_group_name_H-M   'P 1'
#
loop_
_entity.id
_entity.type
_entity.pdbx_description
1 polymer ?
#
loop_
_entity_poly.entity_id
_entity_poly.type
_entity_poly.pdbx_seq_one_letter_code
_entity_poly.pdbx_strand_id
1 'polypeptide(L)'
;MGEVVKLKKPPAKAKAASTRAPKRRAKRSRTALVLGGGGFTGGVYEIGALRALDLLAVNRTVNQFDIYVGTSAGSFVSSLVANGVTPEEMMRVVNQQVPTPFKDVDQDSLMRPNYLEFARSAALLPLRLAGLARNFAGSLGKLSVIDLATQLAEGLPSGLYDGTAIQEYLEAVRADPDRTDDFRLLDSELYLTSTDLDTCERVVLGG
;
A
#
# COMPACT_ATOMS: atom_id res chain seq x y z
N MET A 1 51.68 -46.35 72.00
CA MET A 1 51.21 -46.94 70.74
C MET A 1 49.71 -46.74 70.66
N GLY A 2 49.25 -45.83 69.81
CA GLY A 2 47.83 -45.61 69.52
C GLY A 2 47.72 -45.28 68.05
N GLU A 3 47.36 -46.27 67.25
CA GLU A 3 47.21 -46.15 65.80
C GLU A 3 45.93 -45.36 65.50
N VAL A 4 46.09 -44.13 64.98
CA VAL A 4 44.94 -43.28 64.62
C VAL A 4 44.53 -43.61 63.20
N VAL A 5 43.47 -44.42 63.07
CA VAL A 5 42.85 -44.74 61.77
C VAL A 5 42.15 -43.49 61.21
N LYS A 6 42.67 -42.95 60.10
CA LYS A 6 42.02 -41.86 59.35
C LYS A 6 40.90 -42.42 58.49
N LEU A 7 39.65 -42.11 58.84
CA LEU A 7 38.48 -42.42 58.01
C LEU A 7 38.47 -41.54 56.74
N LYS A 8 38.43 -42.18 55.56
CA LYS A 8 38.28 -41.50 54.26
C LYS A 8 36.87 -40.92 54.13
N LYS A 9 36.79 -39.61 53.88
CA LYS A 9 35.54 -38.92 53.49
C LYS A 9 35.13 -39.39 52.08
N PRO A 10 33.84 -39.70 51.82
CA PRO A 10 33.40 -40.12 50.49
C PRO A 10 33.56 -38.96 49.49
N PRO A 11 33.79 -39.25 48.20
CA PRO A 11 33.97 -38.20 47.21
C PRO A 11 32.68 -37.40 47.08
N ALA A 12 32.81 -36.07 47.10
CA ALA A 12 31.70 -35.18 46.80
C ALA A 12 31.20 -35.47 45.37
N LYS A 13 29.92 -35.80 45.23
CA LYS A 13 29.28 -35.92 43.91
C LYS A 13 29.50 -34.60 43.16
N ALA A 14 30.18 -34.68 42.03
CA ALA A 14 30.33 -33.55 41.12
C ALA A 14 28.94 -33.03 40.75
N LYS A 15 28.66 -31.76 41.08
CA LYS A 15 27.46 -31.09 40.58
C LYS A 15 27.58 -31.07 39.06
N ALA A 16 26.69 -31.77 38.39
CA ALA A 16 26.56 -31.70 36.94
C ALA A 16 26.43 -30.22 36.55
N ALA A 17 27.38 -29.75 35.74
CA ALA A 17 27.31 -28.41 35.18
C ALA A 17 26.02 -28.31 34.36
N SER A 18 25.09 -27.48 34.83
CA SER A 18 23.93 -27.07 34.05
C SER A 18 24.46 -26.44 32.76
N THR A 19 24.38 -27.17 31.65
CA THR A 19 24.59 -26.63 30.31
C THR A 19 23.53 -25.56 30.09
N ARG A 20 23.92 -24.29 30.27
CA ARG A 20 23.09 -23.13 29.93
C ARG A 20 22.67 -23.27 28.47
N ALA A 21 21.37 -23.44 28.24
CA ALA A 21 20.81 -23.39 26.90
C ALA A 21 21.29 -22.11 26.19
N PRO A 22 21.63 -22.17 24.89
CA PRO A 22 22.11 -21.00 24.16
C PRO A 22 21.04 -19.90 24.27
N LYS A 23 21.43 -18.72 24.78
CA LYS A 23 20.55 -17.56 24.81
C LYS A 23 20.10 -17.30 23.37
N ARG A 24 18.82 -17.54 23.07
CA ARG A 24 18.21 -17.22 21.78
C ARG A 24 18.49 -15.73 21.55
N ARG A 25 19.31 -15.41 20.54
CA ARG A 25 19.64 -14.02 20.18
C ARG A 25 18.31 -13.30 20.03
N ALA A 26 18.07 -12.27 20.83
CA ALA A 26 16.81 -11.54 20.78
C ALA A 26 16.66 -11.04 19.34
N LYS A 27 15.61 -11.47 18.63
CA LYS A 27 15.33 -10.95 17.29
C LYS A 27 15.19 -9.43 17.43
N ARG A 28 15.91 -8.68 16.60
CA ARG A 28 15.77 -7.21 16.52
C ARG A 28 14.28 -6.89 16.39
N SER A 29 13.77 -5.99 17.22
CA SER A 29 12.41 -5.48 17.07
C SER A 29 12.31 -4.80 15.70
N ARG A 30 11.34 -5.23 14.88
CA ARG A 30 11.06 -4.64 13.58
C ARG A 30 9.95 -3.60 13.71
N THR A 31 10.04 -2.52 12.94
CA THR A 31 9.04 -1.47 12.87
C THR A 31 8.31 -1.50 11.52
N ALA A 32 7.01 -1.21 11.54
CA ALA A 32 6.18 -1.14 10.34
C ALA A 32 5.51 0.23 10.23
N LEU A 33 5.45 0.77 9.01
CA LEU A 33 4.65 1.92 8.64
C LEU A 33 3.44 1.44 7.83
N VAL A 34 2.24 1.76 8.30
CA VAL A 34 0.97 1.34 7.66
C VAL A 34 0.23 2.57 7.18
N LEU A 35 0.00 2.66 5.87
CA LEU A 35 -0.69 3.76 5.19
C LEU A 35 -2.04 3.28 4.65
N GLY A 36 -3.06 4.07 4.92
CA GLY A 36 -4.45 3.72 4.66
C GLY A 36 -4.90 4.07 3.25
N GLY A 37 -6.15 3.70 2.94
CA GLY A 37 -6.83 4.25 1.76
C GLY A 37 -7.37 5.65 2.04
N GLY A 38 -7.75 6.36 0.98
CA GLY A 38 -8.36 7.69 1.10
C GLY A 38 -8.45 8.49 -0.20
N GLY A 39 -8.18 7.85 -1.36
CA GLY A 39 -8.10 8.55 -2.65
C GLY A 39 -6.94 9.56 -2.72
N PHE A 40 -6.93 10.37 -3.76
CA PHE A 40 -5.87 11.36 -3.99
C PHE A 40 -5.70 12.33 -2.80
N THR A 41 -6.82 12.83 -2.25
CA THR A 41 -6.81 13.75 -1.10
C THR A 41 -6.25 13.08 0.17
N GLY A 42 -6.58 11.81 0.40
CA GLY A 42 -5.96 11.00 1.46
C GLY A 42 -4.45 10.85 1.27
N GLY A 43 -3.99 10.59 0.04
CA GLY A 43 -2.57 10.51 -0.28
C GLY A 43 -1.80 11.80 0.01
N VAL A 44 -2.37 12.96 -0.36
CA VAL A 44 -1.76 14.28 -0.04
C VAL A 44 -1.70 14.52 1.46
N TYR A 45 -2.74 14.15 2.21
CA TYR A 45 -2.75 14.21 3.66
C TYR A 45 -1.65 13.33 4.28
N GLU A 46 -1.51 12.09 3.79
CA GLU A 46 -0.48 11.15 4.25
C GLU A 46 0.93 11.69 3.99
N ILE A 47 1.21 12.28 2.83
CA ILE A 47 2.51 12.91 2.52
C ILE A 47 2.82 14.01 3.55
N GLY A 48 1.85 14.87 3.88
CA GLY A 48 2.01 15.91 4.89
C GLY A 48 2.25 15.35 6.30
N ALA A 49 1.51 14.30 6.68
CA ALA A 49 1.68 13.62 7.96
C ALA A 49 3.07 12.95 8.07
N LEU A 50 3.53 12.31 7.00
CA LEU A 50 4.87 11.73 6.93
C LEU A 50 5.94 12.80 7.00
N ARG A 51 5.77 13.95 6.34
CA ARG A 51 6.71 15.06 6.45
C ARG A 51 6.79 15.58 7.88
N ALA A 52 5.66 15.75 8.56
CA ALA A 52 5.65 16.16 9.95
C ALA A 52 6.35 15.13 10.85
N LEU A 53 6.11 13.83 10.62
CA LEU A 53 6.79 12.75 11.34
C LEU A 53 8.30 12.78 11.11
N ASP A 54 8.73 12.98 9.87
CA ASP A 54 10.14 13.07 9.47
C ASP A 54 10.86 14.25 10.14
N LEU A 55 10.19 15.40 10.26
CA LEU A 55 10.72 16.59 10.94
C LEU A 55 10.79 16.44 12.46
N LEU A 56 9.89 15.66 13.06
CA LEU A 56 9.83 15.44 14.50
C LEU A 56 10.68 14.25 14.96
N ALA A 57 11.03 13.34 14.04
CA ALA A 57 11.83 12.16 14.33
C ALA A 57 13.30 12.54 14.54
N VAL A 58 13.83 12.28 15.74
CA VAL A 58 15.24 12.51 16.05
C VAL A 58 16.07 11.30 15.61
N ASN A 59 17.04 11.50 14.73
CA ASN A 59 17.94 10.46 14.19
C ASN A 59 17.22 9.31 13.45
N ARG A 60 15.99 9.53 12.99
CA ARG A 60 15.21 8.57 12.20
C ARG A 60 14.44 9.31 11.11
N THR A 61 14.21 8.63 10.00
CA THR A 61 13.35 9.10 8.91
C THR A 61 12.27 8.08 8.62
N VAL A 62 11.18 8.50 7.98
CA VAL A 62 10.12 7.60 7.53
C VAL A 62 10.59 6.59 6.49
N ASN A 63 11.73 6.80 5.83
CA ASN A 63 12.37 5.84 4.92
C ASN A 63 13.19 4.72 5.64
N GLN A 64 13.15 4.66 6.98
CA GLN A 64 13.91 3.68 7.78
C GLN A 64 13.05 2.66 8.53
N PHE A 65 11.78 2.47 8.13
CA PHE A 65 10.97 1.38 8.66
C PHE A 65 11.40 0.06 8.01
N ASP A 66 11.31 -1.04 8.76
CA ASP A 66 11.66 -2.37 8.22
C ASP A 66 10.57 -2.90 7.26
N ILE A 67 9.33 -2.45 7.46
CA ILE A 67 8.13 -2.93 6.75
C ILE A 67 7.24 -1.74 6.38
N TYR A 68 6.75 -1.72 5.14
CA TYR A 68 5.76 -0.77 4.63
C TYR A 68 4.51 -1.53 4.19
N VAL A 69 3.34 -1.04 4.61
CA VAL A 69 2.05 -1.62 4.22
C VAL A 69 1.16 -0.51 3.69
N GLY A 70 0.61 -0.70 2.49
CA GLY A 70 -0.24 0.29 1.86
C GLY A 70 -1.59 -0.27 1.39
N THR A 71 -2.60 0.59 1.34
CA THR A 71 -3.92 0.29 0.75
C THR A 71 -4.34 1.45 -0.14
N SER A 72 -4.71 1.21 -1.41
CA SER A 72 -5.14 2.29 -2.33
C SER A 72 -4.12 3.44 -2.39
N ALA A 73 -4.48 4.67 -2.04
CA ALA A 73 -3.57 5.82 -1.99
C ALA A 73 -2.33 5.57 -1.12
N GLY A 74 -2.47 4.88 0.02
CA GLY A 74 -1.35 4.48 0.85
C GLY A 74 -0.44 3.44 0.20
N SER A 75 -0.90 2.68 -0.79
CA SER A 75 -0.03 1.79 -1.59
C SER A 75 0.92 2.60 -2.46
N PHE A 76 0.42 3.67 -3.07
CA PHE A 76 1.23 4.59 -3.84
C PHE A 76 2.29 5.26 -2.95
N VAL A 77 1.89 5.87 -1.83
CA VAL A 77 2.83 6.52 -0.91
C VAL A 77 3.82 5.52 -0.31
N SER A 78 3.37 4.33 0.11
CA SER A 78 4.25 3.28 0.64
C SER A 78 5.28 2.81 -0.39
N SER A 79 4.89 2.68 -1.66
CA SER A 79 5.81 2.28 -2.73
C SER A 79 6.93 3.30 -2.96
N LEU A 80 6.61 4.60 -2.87
CA LEU A 80 7.58 5.69 -2.99
C LEU A 80 8.55 5.71 -1.80
N VAL A 81 8.02 5.64 -0.58
CA VAL A 81 8.84 5.65 0.65
C VAL A 81 9.74 4.41 0.74
N ALA A 82 9.24 3.23 0.37
CA ALA A 82 10.03 2.00 0.32
C ALA A 82 11.15 2.06 -0.73
N ASN A 83 10.96 2.83 -1.81
CA ASN A 83 11.97 3.15 -2.83
C ASN A 83 12.89 4.34 -2.45
N GLY A 84 12.88 4.75 -1.18
CA GLY A 84 13.75 5.83 -0.69
C GLY A 84 13.31 7.24 -1.05
N VAL A 85 12.14 7.43 -1.68
CA VAL A 85 11.60 8.77 -1.93
C VAL A 85 11.18 9.40 -0.61
N THR A 86 11.72 10.57 -0.31
CA THR A 86 11.45 11.28 0.94
C THR A 86 10.11 12.02 0.89
N PRO A 87 9.44 12.25 2.04
CA PRO A 87 8.24 13.09 2.10
C PRO A 87 8.46 14.51 1.56
N GLU A 88 9.68 15.02 1.66
CA GLU A 88 10.04 16.32 1.10
C GLU A 88 9.98 16.33 -0.43
N GLU A 89 10.56 15.33 -1.08
CA GLU A 89 10.49 15.19 -2.54
C GLU A 89 9.04 15.04 -3.01
N MET A 90 8.25 14.22 -2.32
CA MET A 90 6.82 14.08 -2.60
C MET A 90 6.06 15.40 -2.44
N MET A 91 6.34 16.17 -1.39
CA MET A 91 5.72 17.49 -1.19
C MET A 91 6.07 18.50 -2.27
N ARG A 92 7.31 18.51 -2.77
CA ARG A 92 7.72 19.44 -3.83
C ARG A 92 6.94 19.17 -5.12
N VAL A 93 6.72 17.89 -5.43
CA VAL A 93 5.93 17.45 -6.58
C VAL A 93 4.45 17.83 -6.43
N VAL A 94 3.87 17.63 -5.23
CA VAL A 94 2.48 18.01 -4.95
C VAL A 94 2.26 19.52 -4.97
N ASN A 95 3.23 20.31 -4.49
CA ASN A 95 3.12 21.76 -4.40
C ASN A 95 3.60 22.52 -5.65
N GLN A 96 3.97 21.82 -6.73
CA GLN A 96 4.50 22.41 -7.97
C GLN A 96 5.66 23.41 -7.71
N GLN A 97 6.50 23.14 -6.70
CA GLN A 97 7.60 24.04 -6.32
C GLN A 97 8.85 23.75 -7.16
N VAL A 98 9.06 24.58 -8.19
CA VAL A 98 10.29 24.61 -9.00
C VAL A 98 11.45 25.18 -8.14
N PRO A 99 12.66 24.60 -8.12
CA PRO A 99 13.17 23.57 -9.03
C PRO A 99 13.21 22.16 -8.39
N THR A 100 12.46 21.23 -8.97
CA THR A 100 12.55 19.79 -8.66
C THR A 100 13.42 19.06 -9.69
N PRO A 101 14.16 18.00 -9.29
CA PRO A 101 14.86 17.10 -10.21
C PRO A 101 13.95 16.24 -11.10
N PHE A 102 12.64 16.19 -10.81
CA PHE A 102 11.66 15.41 -11.56
C PHE A 102 10.52 16.29 -12.06
N LYS A 103 9.98 15.88 -13.21
CA LYS A 103 8.98 16.59 -14.03
C LYS A 103 7.68 16.81 -13.25
N ASP A 104 7.14 18.02 -13.38
CA ASP A 104 5.96 18.50 -12.68
C ASP A 104 4.76 17.53 -12.78
N VAL A 105 4.11 17.29 -11.65
CA VAL A 105 2.84 16.56 -11.60
C VAL A 105 1.71 17.57 -11.70
N ASP A 106 1.05 17.59 -12.85
CA ASP A 106 -0.21 18.29 -13.02
C ASP A 106 -1.32 17.47 -12.35
N GLN A 107 -2.15 18.11 -11.52
CA GLN A 107 -3.31 17.49 -10.89
C GLN A 107 -4.28 16.91 -11.94
N ASP A 108 -4.32 17.52 -13.13
CA ASP A 108 -5.07 17.03 -14.31
C ASP A 108 -4.40 15.84 -15.01
N SER A 109 -3.13 15.56 -14.72
CA SER A 109 -2.41 14.39 -15.22
C SER A 109 -2.80 13.14 -14.44
N LEU A 110 -2.81 13.18 -13.11
CA LEU A 110 -3.12 12.01 -12.25
C LEU A 110 -4.59 11.60 -12.24
N MET A 111 -5.46 12.49 -12.72
CA MET A 111 -6.91 12.41 -12.63
C MET A 111 -7.56 12.54 -13.99
N ARG A 112 -6.96 11.99 -15.07
CA ARG A 112 -7.59 12.06 -16.39
C ARG A 112 -8.95 11.38 -16.33
N PRO A 113 -10.07 12.13 -16.41
CA PRO A 113 -11.38 11.52 -16.53
C PRO A 113 -11.35 10.76 -17.85
N ASN A 114 -11.87 9.54 -17.86
CA ASN A 114 -11.96 8.75 -19.08
C ASN A 114 -13.04 9.34 -20.01
N TYR A 115 -12.76 10.52 -20.58
CA TYR A 115 -13.69 11.28 -21.43
C TYR A 115 -14.13 10.49 -22.64
N LEU A 116 -13.28 9.57 -23.13
CA LEU A 116 -13.59 8.68 -24.23
C LEU A 116 -14.64 7.64 -23.82
N GLU A 117 -14.51 7.02 -22.65
CA GLU A 117 -15.56 6.15 -22.11
C GLU A 117 -16.81 6.92 -21.70
N PHE A 118 -16.69 8.13 -21.17
CA PHE A 118 -17.83 8.98 -20.87
C PHE A 118 -18.59 9.35 -22.15
N ALA A 119 -17.89 9.76 -23.20
CA ALA A 119 -18.48 10.07 -24.50
C ALA A 119 -19.09 8.83 -25.16
N ARG A 120 -18.41 7.68 -25.10
CA ARG A 120 -18.91 6.41 -25.64
C ARG A 120 -20.12 5.89 -24.85
N SER A 121 -20.09 6.00 -23.52
CA SER A 121 -21.19 5.61 -22.64
C SER A 121 -22.38 6.54 -22.84
N ALA A 122 -22.16 7.86 -22.98
CA ALA A 122 -23.18 8.84 -23.31
C ALA A 122 -23.77 8.64 -24.71
N ALA A 123 -22.94 8.25 -25.70
CA ALA A 123 -23.40 7.95 -27.06
C ALA A 123 -24.21 6.64 -27.14
N LEU A 124 -23.89 5.66 -26.28
CA LEU A 124 -24.63 4.40 -26.18
C LEU A 124 -25.86 4.50 -25.26
N LEU A 125 -25.96 5.55 -24.44
CA LEU A 125 -27.05 5.77 -23.50
C LEU A 125 -28.44 5.84 -24.20
N PRO A 126 -28.64 6.54 -25.33
CA PRO A 126 -29.92 6.56 -26.03
C PRO A 126 -30.33 5.18 -26.56
N LEU A 127 -29.36 4.40 -27.04
CA LEU A 127 -29.59 3.03 -27.54
C LEU A 127 -29.95 2.08 -26.40
N ARG A 128 -29.28 2.21 -25.24
CA ARG A 128 -29.60 1.44 -24.03
C ARG A 128 -30.97 1.81 -23.47
N LEU A 129 -31.30 3.11 -23.39
CA LEU A 129 -32.62 3.60 -22.98
C LEU A 129 -33.72 3.15 -23.94
N ALA A 130 -33.46 3.15 -25.26
CA ALA A 130 -34.39 2.62 -26.25
C ALA A 130 -34.58 1.11 -26.11
N GLY A 131 -33.52 0.35 -25.84
CA GLY A 131 -33.58 -1.09 -25.56
C GLY A 131 -34.40 -1.39 -24.30
N LEU A 132 -34.18 -0.62 -23.23
CA LEU A 132 -34.97 -0.70 -22.00
C LEU A 132 -36.44 -0.37 -22.27
N ALA A 133 -36.75 0.75 -22.93
CA ALA A 133 -38.12 1.10 -23.28
C ALA A 133 -38.81 0.02 -24.12
N ARG A 134 -38.09 -0.63 -25.03
CA ARG A 134 -38.61 -1.72 -25.88
C ARG A 134 -38.84 -3.02 -25.10
N ASN A 135 -37.97 -3.31 -24.12
CA ASN A 135 -38.11 -4.46 -23.22
C ASN A 135 -39.19 -4.23 -22.14
N PHE A 136 -39.45 -2.98 -21.75
CA PHE A 136 -40.48 -2.58 -20.79
C PHE A 136 -41.86 -2.35 -21.41
N ALA A 137 -41.95 -2.12 -22.72
CA ALA A 137 -43.23 -2.03 -23.43
C ALA A 137 -44.08 -3.31 -23.31
N GLY A 138 -43.48 -4.45 -22.95
CA GLY A 138 -44.17 -5.73 -22.71
C GLY A 138 -44.44 -6.09 -21.24
N SER A 139 -44.02 -5.27 -20.25
CA SER A 139 -43.98 -5.68 -18.83
C SER A 139 -44.40 -4.57 -17.84
N LEU A 140 -45.38 -3.74 -18.24
CA LEU A 140 -45.92 -2.56 -17.54
C LEU A 140 -46.47 -2.75 -16.09
N GLY A 141 -46.18 -3.86 -15.39
CA GLY A 141 -46.77 -4.16 -14.08
C GLY A 141 -45.83 -4.68 -12.98
N LYS A 142 -44.51 -4.81 -13.19
CA LYS A 142 -43.58 -5.41 -12.19
C LYS A 142 -42.26 -4.65 -11.99
N LEU A 143 -42.25 -3.33 -12.22
CA LEU A 143 -41.03 -2.54 -12.06
C LEU A 143 -40.76 -2.23 -10.59
N SER A 144 -39.74 -2.86 -10.01
CA SER A 144 -39.16 -2.46 -8.73
C SER A 144 -38.22 -1.27 -8.94
N VAL A 145 -38.28 -0.27 -8.07
CA VAL A 145 -37.36 0.89 -8.05
C VAL A 145 -35.89 0.43 -7.95
N ILE A 146 -35.67 -0.74 -7.34
CA ILE A 146 -34.35 -1.36 -7.19
C ILE A 146 -33.83 -1.87 -8.54
N ASP A 147 -34.66 -2.49 -9.38
CA ASP A 147 -34.24 -2.97 -10.70
C ASP A 147 -33.83 -1.80 -11.60
N LEU A 148 -34.57 -0.69 -11.52
CA LEU A 148 -34.24 0.53 -12.25
C LEU A 148 -32.90 1.13 -11.80
N ALA A 149 -32.61 1.11 -10.49
CA ALA A 149 -31.36 1.61 -9.93
C ALA A 149 -30.16 0.72 -10.31
N THR A 150 -30.30 -0.60 -10.25
CA THR A 150 -29.25 -1.56 -10.66
C THR A 150 -28.93 -1.42 -12.15
N GLN A 151 -29.94 -1.28 -13.01
CA GLN A 151 -29.75 -1.10 -14.45
C GLN A 151 -29.08 0.25 -14.80
N LEU A 152 -29.35 1.29 -14.02
CA LEU A 152 -28.70 2.60 -14.17
C LEU A 152 -27.23 2.51 -13.76
N ALA A 153 -26.93 1.75 -12.70
CA ALA A 153 -25.57 1.50 -12.22
C ALA A 153 -24.73 0.68 -13.21
N GLU A 154 -25.31 -0.31 -13.89
CA GLU A 154 -24.69 -1.04 -15.01
C GLU A 154 -24.39 -0.14 -16.24
N GLY A 155 -25.03 1.03 -16.29
CA GLY A 155 -24.84 2.04 -17.33
C GLY A 155 -23.70 3.03 -17.05
N LEU A 156 -23.18 3.07 -15.83
CA LEU A 156 -22.08 3.96 -15.45
C LEU A 156 -20.75 3.43 -16.00
N PRO A 157 -19.84 4.31 -16.46
CA PRO A 157 -18.53 3.90 -16.96
C PRO A 157 -17.74 3.13 -15.90
N SER A 158 -17.03 2.08 -16.32
CA SER A 158 -16.33 1.11 -15.46
C SER A 158 -15.17 1.69 -14.65
N GLY A 159 -14.81 2.96 -14.85
CA GLY A 159 -13.80 3.64 -14.05
C GLY A 159 -13.96 5.15 -14.12
N LEU A 160 -14.09 5.79 -12.96
CA LEU A 160 -14.06 7.25 -12.85
C LEU A 160 -12.64 7.82 -13.05
N TYR A 161 -11.60 6.97 -13.10
CA TYR A 161 -10.18 7.34 -13.06
C TYR A 161 -9.36 6.50 -14.05
N ASP A 162 -8.52 7.15 -14.87
CA ASP A 162 -7.54 6.49 -15.73
C ASP A 162 -6.26 6.14 -14.94
N GLY A 163 -5.94 4.85 -14.82
CA GLY A 163 -4.75 4.36 -14.11
C GLY A 163 -3.44 4.58 -14.85
N THR A 164 -3.50 4.90 -16.14
CA THR A 164 -2.32 5.04 -17.02
C THR A 164 -1.40 6.17 -16.55
N ALA A 165 -1.96 7.27 -16.07
CA ALA A 165 -1.16 8.39 -15.57
C ALA A 165 -0.42 8.10 -14.26
N ILE A 166 -1.01 7.29 -13.39
CA ILE A 166 -0.35 6.83 -12.16
C ILE A 166 0.81 5.90 -12.54
N GLN A 167 0.61 5.02 -13.52
CA GLN A 167 1.65 4.15 -14.04
C GLN A 167 2.80 4.95 -14.68
N GLU A 168 2.51 5.89 -15.58
CA GLU A 168 3.52 6.75 -16.21
C GLU A 168 4.30 7.57 -15.18
N TYR A 169 3.63 8.08 -14.14
CA TYR A 169 4.29 8.77 -13.04
C TYR A 169 5.24 7.85 -12.27
N LEU A 170 4.78 6.64 -11.92
CA LEU A 170 5.64 5.67 -11.24
C LEU A 170 6.82 5.25 -12.12
N GLU A 171 6.63 5.09 -13.42
CA GLU A 171 7.72 4.84 -14.38
C GLU A 171 8.73 5.98 -14.41
N ALA A 172 8.27 7.24 -14.42
CA ALA A 172 9.14 8.40 -14.36
C ALA A 172 9.92 8.50 -13.04
N VAL A 173 9.27 8.19 -11.91
CA VAL A 173 9.95 8.12 -10.61
C VAL A 173 10.99 6.99 -10.60
N ARG A 174 10.67 5.83 -11.18
CA ARG A 174 11.58 4.67 -11.28
C ARG A 174 12.71 4.83 -12.30
N ALA A 175 12.75 5.92 -13.07
CA ALA A 175 13.84 6.17 -14.01
C ALA A 175 15.20 6.41 -13.30
N ASP A 176 15.18 6.69 -12.00
CA ASP A 176 16.36 6.72 -11.15
C ASP A 176 16.92 5.29 -10.96
N PRO A 177 18.21 5.04 -11.26
CA PRO A 177 18.81 3.70 -11.16
C PRO A 177 18.75 3.08 -9.75
N ASP A 178 18.55 3.88 -8.70
CA ASP A 178 18.46 3.39 -7.32
C ASP A 178 17.03 2.92 -6.93
N ARG A 179 16.08 2.91 -7.87
CA ARG A 179 14.68 2.52 -7.65
C ARG A 179 14.28 1.27 -8.43
N THR A 180 13.29 0.54 -7.94
CA THR A 180 12.86 -0.75 -8.50
C THR A 180 11.35 -0.93 -8.50
N ASP A 181 10.88 -1.76 -9.44
CA ASP A 181 9.49 -2.23 -9.50
C ASP A 181 9.33 -3.68 -8.98
N ASP A 182 10.40 -4.25 -8.44
CA ASP A 182 10.41 -5.60 -7.91
C ASP A 182 10.51 -5.56 -6.38
N PHE A 183 9.45 -6.04 -5.70
CA PHE A 183 9.37 -6.11 -4.25
C PHE A 183 10.59 -6.78 -3.60
N ARG A 184 11.20 -7.75 -4.29
CA ARG A 184 12.33 -8.55 -3.79
C ARG A 184 13.65 -7.81 -3.82
N LEU A 185 13.72 -6.72 -4.58
CA LEU A 185 14.92 -5.90 -4.74
C LEU A 185 14.92 -4.68 -3.80
N LEU A 186 13.85 -4.46 -3.03
CA LEU A 186 13.77 -3.40 -2.04
C LEU A 186 14.55 -3.78 -0.78
N ASP A 187 15.21 -2.78 -0.16
CA ASP A 187 15.88 -2.94 1.13
C ASP A 187 14.90 -3.18 2.29
N SER A 188 13.63 -2.82 2.10
CA SER A 188 12.54 -2.95 3.08
C SER A 188 11.42 -3.83 2.53
N GLU A 189 10.68 -4.51 3.42
CA GLU A 189 9.53 -5.31 3.00
C GLU A 189 8.36 -4.38 2.64
N LEU A 190 7.82 -4.49 1.42
CA LEU A 190 6.65 -3.72 0.97
C LEU A 190 5.47 -4.66 0.72
N TYR A 191 4.33 -4.36 1.34
CA TYR A 191 3.08 -5.09 1.14
C TYR A 191 1.97 -4.13 0.69
N LEU A 192 1.41 -4.38 -0.49
CA LEU A 192 0.27 -3.62 -1.03
C LEU A 192 -0.98 -4.48 -0.93
N THR A 193 -2.00 -3.95 -0.27
CA THR A 193 -3.26 -4.68 -0.07
C THR A 193 -4.31 -4.23 -1.09
N SER A 194 -5.01 -5.22 -1.65
CA SER A 194 -6.10 -5.03 -2.59
C SER A 194 -7.23 -6.01 -2.28
N THR A 195 -8.36 -5.86 -2.96
CA THR A 195 -9.51 -6.76 -2.87
C THR A 195 -9.86 -7.23 -4.27
N ASP A 196 -9.96 -8.55 -4.44
CA ASP A 196 -10.55 -9.13 -5.64
C ASP A 196 -12.06 -8.84 -5.65
N LEU A 197 -12.53 -8.15 -6.67
CA LEU A 197 -13.93 -7.70 -6.76
C LEU A 197 -14.90 -8.84 -7.08
N ASP A 198 -14.43 -9.92 -7.71
CA ASP A 198 -15.29 -11.06 -8.07
C ASP A 198 -15.52 -11.98 -6.87
N THR A 199 -14.50 -12.16 -6.04
CA THR A 199 -14.50 -13.08 -4.90
C THR A 199 -14.66 -12.40 -3.55
N CYS A 200 -14.50 -11.07 -3.49
CA CYS A 200 -14.38 -10.29 -2.27
C CYS A 200 -13.23 -10.74 -1.35
N GLU A 201 -12.25 -11.47 -1.88
CA GLU A 201 -11.09 -11.92 -1.12
C GLU A 201 -10.00 -10.85 -1.05
N ARG A 202 -9.30 -10.81 0.08
CA ARG A 202 -8.17 -9.91 0.27
C ARG A 202 -6.95 -10.45 -0.47
N VAL A 203 -6.42 -9.65 -1.38
CA VAL A 203 -5.17 -9.92 -2.10
C VAL A 203 -4.05 -9.07 -1.48
N VAL A 204 -2.87 -9.67 -1.29
CA VAL A 204 -1.67 -8.95 -0.82
C VAL A 204 -0.56 -9.17 -1.84
N LEU A 205 -0.01 -8.07 -2.33
CA LEU A 205 1.11 -8.04 -3.28
C LEU A 205 2.37 -7.63 -2.51
N GLY A 206 3.45 -8.39 -2.68
CA GLY A 206 4.76 -8.07 -2.12
C GLY A 206 5.28 -9.08 -1.09
N GLY A 207 6.45 -8.77 -0.53
CA GLY A 207 7.30 -9.67 0.25
C GLY A 207 8.64 -9.98 -0.42
#